data_AF-A0A4P7DAZ0-F1
#
_entry.id   AF-A0A4P7DAZ0-F1
#
_cell.length_a   1.000
_cell.length_b   1.000
_cell.length_c   1.000
_cell.angle_alpha   90.00
_cell.angle_beta   90.00
_cell.angle_gamma   90.00
#
_symmetry.space_group_name_H-M   'P 1'
#
loop_
_entity.id
_entity.type
_entity.pdbx_description
1 polymer ?
#
loop_
_entity_poly.entity_id
_entity_poly.type
_entity_poly.pdbx_seq_one_letter_code
_entity_poly.pdbx_strand_id
1 'polypeptide(L)'
;MRYDIRTAAERLMTGSPQLDDEARLRFWNTVAFYNFVRESMPNAQVRPTRRQFTESRSAFSEVTRTHKPHAVLVMGLVLWGYLPGTKDGWEEGWEQAGISMPSPYRRRLLNVWTGFSDGEAKQDPFACFQVAHHASRGFDANNWVTWMAVGKAEVEKLFA
;
A
#
# COMPACT_ATOMS: atom_id res chain seq x y z
N MET A 1 -7.42 -18.41 20.95
CA MET A 1 -8.19 -17.47 20.11
C MET A 1 -7.47 -17.35 18.76
N ARG A 2 -8.05 -17.85 17.67
CA ARG A 2 -7.46 -17.73 16.32
C ARG A 2 -7.70 -16.30 15.84
N TYR A 3 -6.63 -15.58 15.50
CA TYR A 3 -6.73 -14.25 14.90
C TYR A 3 -7.23 -14.41 13.45
N ASP A 4 -8.47 -14.01 13.16
CA ASP A 4 -8.98 -13.98 11.78
C ASP A 4 -8.57 -12.67 11.13
N ILE A 5 -7.57 -12.75 10.25
CA ILE A 5 -7.04 -11.61 9.49
C ILE A 5 -8.13 -10.94 8.65
N ARG A 6 -9.17 -11.68 8.22
CA ARG A 6 -10.27 -11.12 7.44
C ARG A 6 -11.09 -10.15 8.28
N THR A 7 -11.50 -10.58 9.48
CA THR A 7 -12.25 -9.73 10.41
C THR A 7 -11.41 -8.54 10.88
N ALA A 8 -10.09 -8.70 11.04
CA ALA A 8 -9.21 -7.59 11.34
C ALA A 8 -9.15 -6.57 10.19
N ALA A 9 -9.02 -7.02 8.94
CA ALA A 9 -9.02 -6.15 7.77
C ALA A 9 -10.37 -5.44 7.57
N GLU A 10 -11.48 -6.15 7.71
CA GLU A 10 -12.85 -5.60 7.66
C GLU A 10 -12.99 -4.45 8.66
N ARG A 11 -12.66 -4.69 9.93
CA ARG A 11 -12.72 -3.67 10.99
C ARG A 11 -11.81 -2.48 10.73
N LEU A 12 -10.57 -2.75 10.32
CA LEU A 12 -9.57 -1.72 10.10
C LEU A 12 -9.96 -0.78 8.95
N MET A 13 -10.49 -1.35 7.86
CA MET A 13 -10.76 -0.59 6.64
C MET A 13 -12.16 0.03 6.62
N THR A 14 -13.13 -0.54 7.34
CA THR A 14 -14.51 -0.01 7.40
C THR A 14 -14.80 0.78 8.66
N GLY A 15 -13.99 0.65 9.72
CA GLY A 15 -14.28 1.18 11.05
C GLY A 15 -15.44 0.50 11.77
N SER A 16 -16.08 -0.50 11.15
CA SER A 16 -17.22 -1.21 11.71
C SER A 16 -16.78 -2.43 12.51
N PRO A 17 -17.22 -2.61 13.77
CA PRO A 17 -16.81 -3.74 14.60
C PRO A 17 -17.34 -5.09 14.07
N GLN A 18 -18.39 -5.04 13.27
CA GLN A 18 -19.02 -6.19 12.62
C GLN A 18 -19.68 -5.73 11.33
N LEU A 19 -19.53 -6.52 10.27
CA LEU A 19 -20.25 -6.37 9.00
C LEU A 19 -21.27 -7.50 8.89
N ASP A 20 -22.43 -7.20 8.32
CA ASP A 20 -23.31 -8.25 7.82
C ASP A 20 -22.73 -8.92 6.56
N ASP A 21 -23.34 -10.02 6.12
CA ASP A 21 -22.83 -10.81 5.00
C ASP A 21 -22.77 -10.02 3.69
N GLU A 22 -23.74 -9.13 3.46
CA GLU A 22 -23.81 -8.34 2.23
C GLU A 22 -22.73 -7.25 2.22
N ALA A 23 -22.57 -6.51 3.31
CA ALA A 23 -21.53 -5.51 3.50
C ALA A 23 -20.13 -6.12 3.44
N ARG A 24 -19.95 -7.32 4.01
CA ARG A 24 -18.72 -8.07 3.92
C ARG A 24 -18.41 -8.46 2.47
N LEU A 25 -19.39 -8.96 1.73
CA LEU A 25 -19.21 -9.32 0.32
C LEU A 25 -18.88 -8.09 -0.53
N ARG A 26 -19.53 -6.95 -0.30
CA ARG A 26 -19.19 -5.69 -0.97
C ARG A 26 -17.76 -5.25 -0.66
N PHE A 27 -17.33 -5.31 0.60
CA PHE A 27 -15.97 -4.95 1.00
C PHE A 27 -14.91 -5.83 0.32
N TRP A 28 -15.07 -7.16 0.36
CA TRP A 28 -14.08 -8.06 -0.24
C TRP A 28 -14.02 -7.98 -1.78
N ASN A 29 -15.05 -7.41 -2.43
CA ASN A 29 -15.02 -7.11 -3.85
C ASN A 29 -14.32 -5.78 -4.20
N THR A 30 -13.92 -4.97 -3.21
CA THR A 30 -13.24 -3.69 -3.43
C THR A 30 -11.79 -3.67 -2.95
N VAL A 31 -11.31 -4.74 -2.30
CA VAL A 31 -9.95 -4.84 -1.76
C VAL A 31 -9.24 -6.09 -2.25
N ALA A 32 -7.95 -5.96 -2.54
CA ALA A 32 -7.06 -7.07 -2.85
C ALA A 32 -5.81 -7.01 -1.97
N PHE A 33 -5.28 -8.18 -1.62
CA PHE A 33 -4.03 -8.32 -0.89
C PHE A 33 -3.00 -8.98 -1.80
N TYR A 34 -1.83 -8.34 -1.93
CA TYR A 34 -0.75 -8.83 -2.79
C TYR A 34 0.59 -8.74 -2.08
N ASN A 35 1.32 -9.86 -2.04
CA ASN A 35 2.71 -9.87 -1.60
C ASN A 35 3.60 -9.49 -2.79
N PHE A 36 4.38 -8.42 -2.64
CA PHE A 36 5.23 -7.93 -3.73
C PHE A 36 6.26 -8.98 -4.17
N VAL A 37 6.96 -9.59 -3.20
CA VAL A 37 7.85 -10.72 -3.46
C VAL A 37 7.02 -12.00 -3.48
N ARG A 38 7.00 -12.68 -4.64
CA ARG A 38 6.19 -13.90 -4.83
C ARG A 38 6.84 -15.14 -4.24
N GLU A 39 8.16 -15.12 -4.07
CA GLU A 39 8.90 -16.21 -3.43
C GLU A 39 8.65 -16.21 -1.92
N SER A 40 8.38 -17.41 -1.38
CA SER A 40 8.29 -17.59 0.07
C SER A 40 9.66 -17.40 0.71
N MET A 41 9.73 -16.57 1.75
CA MET A 41 10.94 -16.45 2.56
C MET A 41 11.08 -17.69 3.47
N PRO A 42 12.31 -18.15 3.75
CA PRO A 42 12.53 -19.31 4.63
C PRO A 42 11.93 -19.14 6.03
N ASN A 43 11.88 -17.91 6.53
CA ASN A 43 11.19 -17.53 7.77
C ASN A 43 10.91 -16.02 7.81
N ALA A 44 10.17 -15.58 8.82
CA ALA A 44 9.72 -14.19 8.97
C ALA A 44 10.85 -13.15 9.22
N GLN A 45 12.05 -13.60 9.61
CA GLN A 45 13.19 -12.73 9.90
C GLN A 45 14.08 -12.52 8.67
N VAL A 46 13.97 -13.39 7.67
CA VAL A 46 14.72 -13.29 6.42
C VAL A 46 14.03 -12.28 5.50
N ARG A 47 14.75 -11.21 5.18
CA ARG A 47 14.28 -10.21 4.22
C ARG A 47 14.51 -10.70 2.78
N PRO A 48 13.63 -10.32 1.84
CA PRO A 48 13.92 -10.54 0.43
C PRO A 48 15.20 -9.83 -0.01
N THR A 49 15.91 -10.46 -0.94
CA THR A 49 17.09 -9.90 -1.58
C THR A 49 16.70 -8.81 -2.59
N ARG A 50 17.65 -7.94 -2.93
CA ARG A 50 17.48 -6.95 -4.00
C ARG A 50 17.06 -7.58 -5.34
N ARG A 51 17.60 -8.78 -5.64
CA ARG A 51 17.27 -9.52 -6.85
C ARG A 51 15.79 -9.92 -6.85
N GLN A 52 15.32 -10.55 -5.77
CA GLN A 52 13.91 -10.95 -5.61
C GLN A 52 12.95 -9.76 -5.68
N PHE A 53 13.30 -8.62 -5.09
CA PHE A 53 12.51 -7.39 -5.28
C PHE A 53 12.46 -6.96 -6.75
N THR A 54 13.60 -6.94 -7.43
CA THR A 54 13.70 -6.46 -8.81
C THR A 54 12.92 -7.37 -9.77
N GLU A 55 13.05 -8.68 -9.62
CA GLU A 55 12.35 -9.69 -10.43
C GLU A 55 10.84 -9.68 -10.22
N SER A 56 10.36 -9.15 -9.09
CA SER A 56 8.94 -9.02 -8.77
C SER A 56 8.25 -7.79 -9.40
N ARG A 57 9.01 -6.82 -9.93
CA ARG A 57 8.44 -5.55 -10.42
C ARG A 57 7.44 -5.75 -11.55
N SER A 58 7.79 -6.58 -12.55
CA SER A 58 6.93 -6.82 -13.72
C SER A 58 5.61 -7.49 -13.33
N ALA A 59 5.67 -8.51 -12.45
CA ALA A 59 4.48 -9.18 -11.96
C ALA A 59 3.56 -8.23 -11.19
N PHE A 60 4.12 -7.34 -10.38
CA PHE A 60 3.33 -6.33 -9.69
C PHE A 60 2.68 -5.34 -10.67
N SER A 61 3.42 -4.88 -11.69
CA SER A 61 2.86 -4.02 -12.75
C SER A 61 1.68 -4.70 -13.47
N GLU A 62 1.78 -5.99 -13.77
CA GLU A 62 0.69 -6.78 -14.37
C GLU A 62 -0.55 -6.83 -13.47
N VAL A 63 -0.36 -7.06 -12.17
CA VAL A 63 -1.45 -7.08 -11.18
C VAL A 63 -2.13 -5.72 -11.10
N THR A 64 -1.37 -4.61 -11.03
CA THR A 64 -1.95 -3.27 -11.02
C THR A 64 -2.69 -2.97 -12.31
N ARG A 65 -2.20 -3.45 -13.46
CA ARG A 65 -2.89 -3.27 -14.75
C ARG A 65 -4.19 -4.06 -14.84
N THR A 66 -4.19 -5.27 -14.29
CA THR A 66 -5.34 -6.19 -14.37
C THR A 66 -6.47 -5.74 -13.45
N HIS A 67 -6.13 -5.33 -12.23
CA HIS A 67 -7.13 -5.00 -11.20
C HIS A 67 -7.50 -3.52 -11.15
N LYS A 68 -6.75 -2.65 -11.83
CA LYS A 68 -7.02 -1.20 -11.94
C LYS A 68 -7.42 -0.58 -10.59
N PRO A 69 -6.59 -0.72 -9.54
CA PRO A 69 -6.96 -0.23 -8.22
C PRO A 69 -7.07 1.30 -8.23
N HIS A 70 -7.95 1.88 -7.43
CA HIS A 70 -7.94 3.34 -7.21
C HIS A 70 -6.75 3.77 -6.32
N ALA A 71 -6.38 2.90 -5.38
CA ALA A 71 -5.30 3.15 -4.45
C ALA A 71 -4.52 1.86 -4.13
N VAL A 72 -3.21 2.00 -3.94
CA VAL A 72 -2.28 0.96 -3.51
C VAL A 72 -1.64 1.36 -2.19
N LEU A 73 -1.89 0.56 -1.17
CA LEU A 73 -1.28 0.72 0.15
C LEU A 73 -0.01 -0.13 0.26
N VAL A 74 1.16 0.51 0.35
CA VAL A 74 2.44 -0.22 0.38
C VAL A 74 2.89 -0.43 1.82
N MET A 75 2.72 -1.66 2.30
CA MET A 75 3.11 -2.05 3.66
C MET A 75 4.60 -2.38 3.76
N GLY A 76 5.41 -1.40 4.13
CA GLY A 76 6.83 -1.58 4.39
C GLY A 76 7.72 -0.56 3.69
N LEU A 77 8.53 0.13 4.47
CA LEU A 77 9.36 1.25 4.01
C LEU A 77 10.51 0.82 3.09
N VAL A 78 10.99 -0.42 3.24
CA VAL A 78 12.04 -0.97 2.37
C VAL A 78 11.49 -1.26 0.97
N LEU A 79 10.29 -1.86 0.90
CA LEU A 79 9.61 -2.18 -0.35
C LEU A 79 9.37 -0.93 -1.22
N TRP A 80 9.05 0.20 -0.60
CA TRP A 80 8.85 1.47 -1.30
C TRP A 80 9.95 1.81 -2.31
N GLY A 81 11.22 1.56 -1.95
CA GLY A 81 12.37 1.84 -2.83
C GLY A 81 12.55 0.85 -3.99
N TYR A 82 11.72 -0.18 -4.08
CA TYR A 82 11.78 -1.22 -5.10
C TYR A 82 10.55 -1.25 -6.01
N LEU A 83 9.57 -0.37 -5.79
CA LEU A 83 8.39 -0.29 -6.62
C LEU A 83 8.73 0.04 -8.09
N PRO A 84 7.81 -0.22 -9.03
CA PRO A 84 7.91 0.32 -10.38
C PRO A 84 8.14 1.84 -10.36
N GLY A 85 8.95 2.32 -11.29
CA GLY A 85 9.48 3.67 -11.37
C GLY A 85 8.89 4.45 -12.54
N THR A 86 9.43 5.66 -12.77
CA THR A 86 9.15 6.44 -13.99
C THR A 86 9.38 5.68 -15.29
N LYS A 87 10.41 4.84 -15.31
CA LYS A 87 10.71 3.95 -16.44
C LYS A 87 9.65 2.87 -16.70
N ASP A 88 8.81 2.60 -15.71
CA ASP A 88 7.76 1.59 -15.76
C ASP A 88 6.36 2.23 -15.93
N GLY A 89 6.30 3.52 -16.32
CA GLY A 89 5.07 4.26 -16.58
C GLY A 89 4.42 4.89 -15.35
N TRP A 90 5.12 4.89 -14.19
CA TRP A 90 4.63 5.54 -12.98
C TRP A 90 5.08 7.01 -12.94
N GLU A 91 4.30 7.86 -12.30
CA GLU A 91 4.64 9.25 -12.07
C GLU A 91 4.98 9.42 -10.59
N GLU A 92 6.19 9.93 -10.32
CA GLU A 92 6.55 10.23 -8.94
C GLU A 92 5.62 11.30 -8.39
N GLY A 93 5.13 11.03 -7.19
CA GLY A 93 4.34 11.97 -6.44
C GLY A 93 5.12 13.17 -5.98
N TRP A 94 4.38 14.14 -5.46
CA TRP A 94 4.94 15.35 -4.90
C TRP A 94 5.30 15.06 -3.45
N GLU A 95 6.58 15.20 -3.09
CA GLU A 95 6.98 15.11 -1.68
C GLU A 95 6.38 16.29 -0.91
N GLN A 96 5.45 16.01 -0.01
CA GLN A 96 4.87 17.03 0.84
C GLN A 96 5.87 17.42 1.93
N ALA A 97 6.66 18.47 1.68
CA ALA A 97 7.78 18.91 2.52
C ALA A 97 7.41 19.18 3.99
N GLY A 98 6.13 19.41 4.30
CA GLY A 98 5.61 19.61 5.66
C GLY A 98 5.05 18.37 6.36
N ILE A 99 4.88 17.25 5.65
CA ILE A 99 4.21 16.06 6.16
C ILE A 99 5.23 14.94 6.28
N SER A 100 5.74 14.72 7.49
CA SER A 100 6.66 13.62 7.76
C SER A 100 6.00 12.51 8.56
N MET A 101 6.40 11.27 8.26
CA MET A 101 5.95 10.11 9.00
C MET A 101 6.29 10.27 10.49
N PRO A 102 5.34 10.00 11.40
CA PRO A 102 5.50 10.23 12.84
C PRO A 102 6.62 9.39 13.47
N SER A 103 7.25 9.92 14.52
CA SER A 103 8.22 9.19 15.36
C SER A 103 7.54 7.98 16.01
N PRO A 104 8.19 6.80 16.17
CA PRO A 104 9.63 6.54 16.03
C PRO A 104 10.02 5.99 14.66
N TYR A 105 9.13 6.09 13.67
CA TYR A 105 9.47 5.63 12.33
C TYR A 105 10.61 6.50 11.74
N ARG A 106 11.45 5.90 10.88
CA ARG A 106 12.49 6.65 10.17
C ARG A 106 11.83 7.79 9.39
N ARG A 107 12.25 9.04 9.63
CA ARG A 107 11.69 10.22 8.98
C ARG A 107 11.65 10.02 7.46
N ARG A 108 10.44 10.07 6.91
CA ARG A 108 10.14 10.06 5.48
C ARG A 108 9.05 11.08 5.22
N LEU A 109 9.16 11.83 4.14
CA LEU A 109 8.09 12.69 3.69
C LEU A 109 6.96 11.84 3.11
N LEU A 110 5.74 12.35 3.19
CA LEU A 110 4.63 11.77 2.47
C LEU A 110 4.89 11.97 0.98
N ASN A 111 4.84 10.87 0.24
CA ASN A 111 4.97 10.86 -1.20
C ASN A 111 3.86 9.93 -1.72
N VAL A 112 2.95 10.50 -2.51
CA VAL A 112 1.83 9.79 -3.12
C VAL A 112 2.11 9.66 -4.60
N TRP A 113 2.62 8.50 -5.00
CA TRP A 113 2.90 8.22 -6.40
C TRP A 113 1.60 8.05 -7.16
N THR A 114 1.56 8.55 -8.37
CA THR A 114 0.47 8.28 -9.30
C THR A 114 0.97 7.36 -10.39
N GLY A 115 0.08 6.57 -10.95
CA GLY A 115 0.41 5.76 -12.11
C GLY A 115 -0.85 5.48 -12.88
N PHE A 116 -0.67 4.94 -14.08
CA PHE A 116 -1.79 4.54 -14.91
C PHE A 116 -1.77 3.04 -15.04
N SER A 117 -2.91 2.42 -14.72
CA SER A 117 -3.06 0.97 -14.77
C SER A 117 -3.16 0.45 -16.22
N ASP A 118 -3.07 1.28 -17.24
CA ASP A 118 -3.01 0.88 -18.64
C ASP A 118 -1.59 1.01 -19.26
N GLY A 119 -0.65 1.58 -18.51
CA GLY A 119 0.76 1.80 -18.89
C GLY A 119 1.02 2.96 -19.84
N GLU A 120 0.19 3.18 -20.87
CA GLU A 120 0.53 4.08 -21.99
C GLU A 120 -0.54 5.12 -22.33
N ALA A 121 -1.83 4.78 -22.29
CA ALA A 121 -2.89 5.72 -22.67
C ALA A 121 -3.30 6.65 -21.51
N LYS A 122 -2.66 6.49 -20.34
CA LYS A 122 -2.89 7.27 -19.13
C LYS A 122 -4.36 7.25 -18.68
N GLN A 123 -5.01 6.12 -18.87
CA GLN A 123 -6.35 5.85 -18.37
C GLN A 123 -6.25 5.15 -17.02
N ASP A 124 -7.31 5.26 -16.22
CA ASP A 124 -7.42 4.61 -14.91
C ASP A 124 -6.26 4.94 -13.96
N PRO A 125 -6.14 6.22 -13.55
CA PRO A 125 -5.12 6.65 -12.60
C PRO A 125 -5.31 5.98 -11.25
N PHE A 126 -4.21 5.66 -10.59
CA PHE A 126 -4.20 5.16 -9.23
C PHE A 126 -3.20 5.91 -8.38
N ALA A 127 -3.48 6.00 -7.07
CA ALA A 127 -2.56 6.56 -6.10
C ALA A 127 -1.83 5.44 -5.35
N CYS A 128 -0.59 5.68 -4.94
CA CYS A 128 0.21 4.73 -4.19
C CYS A 128 0.92 5.45 -3.05
N PHE A 129 0.83 4.93 -1.83
CA PHE A 129 1.50 5.54 -0.68
C PHE A 129 2.02 4.49 0.32
N GLN A 130 3.14 4.82 0.96
CA GLN A 130 3.80 3.93 1.92
C GLN A 130 3.21 4.04 3.32
N VAL A 131 3.17 2.91 4.03
CA VAL A 131 2.90 2.85 5.46
C VAL A 131 3.90 1.97 6.19
N ALA A 132 4.07 2.24 7.48
CA ALA A 132 4.82 1.34 8.35
C ALA A 132 4.10 -0.02 8.43
N HIS A 133 4.86 -1.10 8.31
CA HIS A 133 4.33 -2.44 8.54
C HIS A 133 4.08 -2.65 10.03
N HIS A 134 2.99 -3.32 10.41
CA HIS A 134 2.61 -3.52 11.83
C HIS A 134 3.68 -4.27 12.65
N ALA A 135 4.45 -5.16 12.01
CA ALA A 135 5.59 -5.85 12.63
C ALA A 135 6.90 -5.04 12.67
N SER A 136 6.88 -3.76 12.28
CA SER A 136 8.08 -2.91 12.32
C SER A 136 8.46 -2.60 13.77
N ARG A 137 9.75 -2.55 14.07
CA ARG A 137 10.23 -2.08 15.37
C ARG A 137 9.76 -0.64 15.61
N GLY A 138 9.15 -0.39 16.76
CA GLY A 138 8.59 0.92 17.10
C GLY A 138 7.23 1.21 16.44
N PHE A 139 6.53 0.18 15.95
CA PHE A 139 5.15 0.37 15.50
C PHE A 139 4.29 0.95 16.62
N ASP A 140 3.60 2.03 16.30
CA ASP A 140 2.61 2.71 17.12
C ASP A 140 1.32 2.90 16.31
N ALA A 141 0.22 2.39 16.84
CA ALA A 141 -1.07 2.35 16.16
C ALA A 141 -1.68 3.76 16.00
N ASN A 142 -1.49 4.65 16.96
CA ASN A 142 -2.04 6.01 16.89
C ASN A 142 -1.33 6.80 15.78
N ASN A 143 -0.01 6.73 15.76
CA ASN A 143 0.82 7.28 14.71
C ASN A 143 0.48 6.70 13.33
N TRP A 144 0.18 5.40 13.26
CA TRP A 144 -0.25 4.76 12.02
C TRP A 144 -1.61 5.30 11.53
N VAL A 145 -2.59 5.46 12.44
CA VAL A 145 -3.89 6.05 12.12
C VAL A 145 -3.75 7.50 11.65
N THR A 146 -2.95 8.31 12.35
CA THR A 146 -2.66 9.69 11.93
C THR A 146 -2.04 9.72 10.54
N TRP A 147 -1.07 8.84 10.27
CA TRP A 147 -0.43 8.76 8.97
C TRP A 147 -1.40 8.35 7.85
N MET A 148 -2.26 7.37 8.11
CA MET A 148 -3.30 6.94 7.17
C MET A 148 -4.31 8.05 6.86
N ALA A 149 -4.73 8.82 7.86
CA ALA A 149 -5.66 9.92 7.66
C ALA A 149 -5.07 10.99 6.72
N VAL A 150 -3.79 11.31 6.89
CA VAL A 150 -3.11 12.28 6.02
C VAL A 150 -2.91 11.71 4.60
N GLY A 151 -2.47 10.46 4.48
CA GLY A 151 -2.34 9.80 3.17
C GLY A 151 -3.66 9.73 2.41
N LYS A 152 -4.76 9.40 3.10
CA LYS A 152 -6.12 9.39 2.54
C LYS A 152 -6.51 10.76 2.02
N ALA A 153 -6.32 11.82 2.81
CA ALA A 153 -6.66 13.18 2.39
C ALA A 153 -5.89 13.63 1.13
N GLU A 154 -4.63 13.24 0.99
CA GLU A 154 -3.87 13.52 -0.24
C GLU A 154 -4.34 12.70 -1.44
N VAL A 155 -4.68 11.42 -1.23
CA VAL A 155 -5.27 10.56 -2.27
C VAL A 155 -6.60 11.14 -2.75
N GLU A 156 -7.47 11.58 -1.85
CA GLU A 156 -8.76 12.17 -2.20
C GLU A 156 -8.62 13.43 -3.07
N LYS A 157 -7.60 14.27 -2.83
CA LYS A 157 -7.33 15.47 -3.66
C LYS A 157 -6.94 15.14 -5.10
N LEU A 158 -6.40 13.95 -5.37
CA LEU A 158 -5.98 13.54 -6.71
C LEU A 158 -7.16 13.06 -7.58
N PHE A 159 -8.28 12.72 -6.95
CA PHE A 159 -9.46 12.14 -7.62
C PHE A 159 -10.75 12.94 -7.42
N ALA A 160 -10.66 14.12 -6.79
CA ALA A 160 -11.77 15.08 -6.61
C ALA A 160 -11.84 16.05 -7.79
#